data_AF-A0A2N5KDL3-F1
#
_entry.id   AF-A0A2N5KDL3-F1
#
_cell.length_a   1.000
_cell.length_b   1.000
_cell.length_c   1.000
_cell.angle_alpha   90.00
_cell.angle_beta   90.00
_cell.angle_gamma   90.00
#
_symmetry.space_group_name_H-M   'P 1'
#
loop_
_entity.id
_entity.type
_entity.pdbx_description
1 polymer ?
#
loop_
_entity_poly.entity_id
_entity_poly.type
_entity_poly.pdbx_seq_one_letter_code
_entity_poly.pdbx_strand_id
1 'polypeptide(L)'
;MDDNTTQNDQQDNQSAASGDQSNTQKDPSKWVTGDEPATGAQKSYLETLANEAGEDIPLDELNKADASKKIDELRDESDRVQDQ
;
A
#
# COMPACT_ATOMS: atom_id res chain seq x y z
N MET A 1 -16.95 10.28 -53.98
CA MET A 1 -16.16 9.32 -54.76
C MET A 1 -14.73 9.82 -54.79
N ASP A 2 -14.09 9.73 -53.62
CA ASP A 2 -12.79 9.10 -53.35
C ASP A 2 -11.61 9.38 -54.30
N ASP A 3 -10.85 10.44 -54.01
CA ASP A 3 -9.43 10.56 -54.39
C ASP A 3 -8.60 10.65 -53.10
N ASN A 4 -8.35 9.50 -52.47
CA ASN A 4 -7.40 9.40 -51.37
C ASN A 4 -5.99 9.21 -51.94
N THR A 5 -5.30 10.33 -52.16
CA THR A 5 -3.92 10.35 -52.64
C THR A 5 -2.98 9.81 -51.57
N THR A 6 -2.25 8.76 -51.94
CA THR A 6 -1.19 8.15 -51.15
C THR A 6 0.00 9.11 -51.03
N GLN A 7 0.29 9.57 -49.81
CA GLN A 7 1.60 10.11 -49.45
C GLN A 7 1.94 9.61 -48.04
N ASN A 8 2.53 8.42 -47.99
CA ASN A 8 3.21 7.92 -46.80
C ASN A 8 4.67 7.67 -47.16
N ASP A 9 5.44 8.76 -47.22
CA ASP A 9 6.88 8.73 -47.36
C ASP A 9 7.46 9.70 -46.32
N GLN A 10 7.95 9.11 -45.22
CA GLN A 10 8.96 9.69 -44.34
C GLN A 10 9.44 8.57 -43.42
N GLN A 11 10.41 7.86 -43.98
CA GLN A 11 11.30 6.97 -43.30
C GLN A 11 12.43 7.83 -42.72
N ASP A 12 12.50 7.97 -41.40
CA ASP A 12 13.77 8.23 -40.74
C ASP A 12 13.95 7.28 -39.54
N ASN A 13 14.92 6.40 -39.76
CA ASN A 13 15.49 5.48 -38.81
C ASN A 13 16.71 6.20 -38.23
N GLN A 14 16.62 6.65 -36.98
CA GLN A 14 17.81 7.01 -36.19
C GLN A 14 17.74 6.42 -34.80
N SER A 15 18.54 5.36 -34.66
CA SER A 15 19.49 5.19 -33.56
C SER A 15 18.96 4.67 -32.22
N ALA A 16 19.15 3.36 -32.11
CA ALA A 16 19.38 2.56 -30.93
C ALA A 16 20.03 3.25 -29.72
N ALA A 17 19.76 2.61 -28.57
CA ALA A 17 20.49 2.62 -27.31
C ALA A 17 19.99 3.62 -26.25
N SER A 18 19.00 3.16 -25.49
CA SER A 18 18.97 3.10 -24.02
C SER A 18 17.74 2.25 -23.66
N GLY A 19 17.87 0.97 -23.31
CA GLY A 19 18.20 0.58 -21.94
C GLY A 19 17.18 1.25 -21.02
N ASP A 20 15.99 0.69 -20.79
CA ASP A 20 15.85 -0.29 -19.72
C ASP A 20 14.47 -0.98 -19.85
N GLN A 21 14.44 -2.19 -20.40
CA GLN A 21 13.43 -3.16 -20.00
C GLN A 21 13.82 -3.72 -18.64
N SER A 22 13.75 -2.91 -17.60
CA SER A 22 13.97 -3.41 -16.24
C SER A 22 13.18 -2.57 -15.26
N ASN A 23 12.56 -3.24 -14.30
CA ASN A 23 12.25 -2.65 -13.01
C ASN A 23 11.10 -1.63 -12.91
N THR A 24 9.89 -2.05 -13.29
CA THR A 24 8.75 -1.76 -12.40
C THR A 24 7.83 -2.97 -12.27
N GLN A 25 8.43 -4.15 -12.20
CA GLN A 25 7.94 -5.14 -11.25
C GLN A 25 8.17 -4.47 -9.90
N LYS A 26 7.21 -3.63 -9.45
CA LYS A 26 7.25 -3.02 -8.12
C LYS A 26 7.41 -4.21 -7.19
N ASP A 27 8.62 -4.43 -6.69
CA ASP A 27 8.85 -5.28 -5.54
C ASP A 27 7.75 -4.93 -4.57
N PRO A 28 6.92 -5.88 -4.14
CA PRO A 28 5.87 -5.54 -3.23
C PRO A 28 6.42 -4.93 -1.92
N SER A 29 7.69 -5.19 -1.65
CA SER A 29 8.49 -4.57 -0.60
C SER A 29 8.81 -3.07 -0.81
N LYS A 30 8.65 -2.53 -2.03
CA LYS A 30 8.84 -1.10 -2.37
C LYS A 30 7.56 -0.27 -2.25
N TRP A 31 6.38 -0.88 -2.13
CA TRP A 31 5.25 -0.15 -1.55
C TRP A 31 5.44 -0.12 -0.04
N VAL A 32 6.20 0.88 0.39
CA VAL A 32 6.49 1.29 1.77
C VAL A 32 5.21 1.76 2.49
N THR A 33 4.06 1.09 2.32
CA THR A 33 2.84 1.46 3.07
C THR A 33 2.90 1.02 4.53
N GLY A 34 4.02 0.46 4.98
CA GLY A 34 4.22 0.01 6.35
C GLY A 34 5.05 0.94 7.23
N ASP A 35 5.83 1.88 6.68
CA ASP A 35 6.68 2.79 7.46
C ASP A 35 6.05 4.17 7.70
N GLU A 36 4.87 4.41 7.10
CA GLU A 36 4.07 5.60 7.38
C GLU A 36 3.52 5.54 8.82
N PRO A 37 3.38 6.68 9.53
CA PRO A 37 2.75 6.68 10.84
C PRO A 37 1.33 6.10 10.77
N ALA A 38 0.89 5.44 11.84
CA ALA A 38 -0.45 4.90 11.93
C ALA A 38 -1.49 5.98 11.59
N THR A 39 -2.45 5.63 10.74
CA THR A 39 -3.51 6.57 10.36
C THR A 39 -4.42 6.84 11.54
N GLY A 40 -5.03 8.02 11.63
CA GLY A 40 -5.96 8.35 12.74
C GLY A 40 -7.09 7.33 12.92
N ALA A 41 -7.56 6.72 11.83
CA ALA A 41 -8.54 5.64 11.87
C ALA A 41 -8.00 4.37 12.54
N GLN A 42 -6.77 3.96 12.20
CA GLN A 42 -6.12 2.81 12.85
C GLN A 42 -5.86 3.09 14.33
N LYS A 43 -5.39 4.30 14.69
CA LYS A 43 -5.16 4.69 16.08
C LYS A 43 -6.45 4.63 16.90
N SER A 44 -7.54 5.22 16.41
CA SER A 44 -8.83 5.22 17.12
C SER A 44 -9.38 3.80 17.34
N TYR A 45 -9.19 2.91 16.36
CA TYR A 45 -9.63 1.53 16.50
C TYR A 45 -8.76 0.73 17.49
N LEU A 46 -7.44 0.92 17.41
CA LEU A 46 -6.51 0.36 18.40
C LEU A 46 -6.79 0.87 19.81
N GLU A 47 -7.10 2.15 19.98
CA GLU A 47 -7.44 2.73 21.29
C GLU A 47 -8.62 1.99 21.92
N THR A 48 -9.66 1.71 21.13
CA THR A 48 -10.84 0.97 21.62
C THR A 48 -10.44 -0.43 22.07
N LEU A 49 -9.74 -1.17 21.20
CA LEU A 49 -9.29 -2.54 21.48
C LEU A 49 -8.31 -2.62 22.66
N ALA A 50 -7.41 -1.64 22.77
CA ALA A 50 -6.46 -1.52 23.87
C ALA A 50 -7.18 -1.28 25.21
N ASN A 51 -8.21 -0.42 25.22
CA ASN A 51 -9.05 -0.20 26.40
C ASN A 51 -9.86 -1.46 26.78
N GLU A 52 -10.36 -2.22 25.80
CA GLU A 52 -11.09 -3.48 26.04
C GLU A 52 -10.17 -4.58 26.59
N ALA A 53 -8.95 -4.68 26.07
CA ALA A 53 -7.93 -5.62 26.55
C ALA A 53 -7.22 -5.13 27.83
N GLY A 54 -7.35 -3.85 28.18
CA GLY A 54 -6.61 -3.22 29.28
C GLY A 54 -5.10 -3.06 29.01
N GLU A 55 -4.68 -3.03 27.74
CA GLU A 55 -3.29 -2.77 27.33
C GLU A 55 -3.04 -1.29 27.05
N ASP A 56 -1.85 -0.80 27.37
CA ASP A 56 -1.38 0.53 26.95
C ASP A 56 -0.50 0.38 25.71
N ILE A 57 -0.92 0.96 24.59
CA ILE A 57 -0.24 0.81 23.30
C ILE A 57 0.18 2.20 22.81
N PRO A 58 1.44 2.41 22.42
CA PRO A 58 1.93 3.72 22.02
C PRO A 58 1.47 4.10 20.59
N LEU A 59 0.17 4.39 20.43
CA LEU A 59 -0.49 4.66 19.14
C LEU A 59 0.22 5.71 18.28
N ASP A 60 0.91 6.67 18.90
CA ASP A 60 1.64 7.73 18.23
C ASP A 60 3.00 7.32 17.67
N GLU A 61 3.60 6.24 18.19
CA GLU A 61 4.87 5.68 17.73
C GLU A 61 4.67 4.50 16.79
N LEU A 62 3.45 3.97 16.66
CA LEU A 62 3.16 2.91 15.71
C LEU A 62 3.14 3.44 14.28
N ASN A 63 3.78 2.68 13.40
CA ASN A 63 3.59 2.81 11.97
C ASN A 63 2.31 2.06 11.54
N LYS A 64 1.87 2.29 10.31
CA LYS A 64 0.66 1.71 9.72
C LYS A 64 0.71 0.18 9.69
N ALA A 65 1.87 -0.42 9.46
CA ALA A 65 2.01 -1.88 9.43
C ALA A 65 1.86 -2.49 10.83
N ASP A 66 2.52 -1.92 11.82
CA ASP A 66 2.47 -2.37 13.20
C ASP A 66 1.09 -2.10 13.81
N ALA A 67 0.47 -0.97 13.45
CA ALA A 67 -0.91 -0.69 13.84
C ALA A 67 -1.86 -1.76 13.29
N SER A 68 -1.75 -2.12 12.02
CA SER A 68 -2.56 -3.20 11.44
C SER A 68 -2.33 -4.54 12.14
N LYS A 69 -1.09 -4.94 12.41
CA LYS A 69 -0.80 -6.20 13.13
C LYS A 69 -1.40 -6.20 14.54
N LYS A 70 -1.28 -5.09 15.26
CA LYS A 70 -1.77 -4.98 16.63
C LYS A 70 -3.31 -4.95 16.69
N ILE A 71 -3.96 -4.36 15.67
CA ILE A 71 -5.41 -4.49 15.47
C ILE A 71 -5.80 -5.97 15.34
N ASP A 72 -5.14 -6.72 14.46
CA ASP A 72 -5.49 -8.14 14.25
C ASP A 72 -5.28 -8.98 15.53
N GLU A 73 -4.19 -8.74 16.27
CA GLU A 73 -3.91 -9.40 17.55
C GLU A 73 -5.00 -9.13 18.61
N LEU A 74 -5.32 -7.84 18.84
CA LEU A 74 -6.30 -7.48 19.85
C LEU A 74 -7.72 -7.86 19.44
N ARG A 75 -8.06 -7.82 18.15
CA ARG A 75 -9.36 -8.28 17.67
C ARG A 75 -9.55 -9.78 17.90
N ASP A 76 -8.54 -10.60 17.66
CA ASP A 76 -8.64 -12.04 17.89
C ASP A 76 -8.84 -12.35 19.38
N GLU A 77 -8.21 -11.56 20.27
CA GLU A 77 -8.43 -11.64 21.72
C GLU A 77 -9.84 -11.16 22.11
N SER A 78 -10.27 -9.98 21.63
CA SER A 78 -11.60 -9.43 21.92
C SER A 78 -12.74 -10.30 21.38
N ASP A 79 -12.62 -10.86 20.18
CA ASP A 79 -13.63 -11.76 19.59
C ASP A 79 -13.78 -13.04 20.43
N ARG A 80 -12.71 -13.54 21.05
CA ARG A 80 -12.78 -14.70 21.97
C ARG A 80 -13.45 -14.35 23.30
N VAL A 81 -13.33 -13.11 23.75
CA VAL A 81 -13.93 -12.63 25.01
C VAL A 81 -15.41 -12.28 24.84
N GLN A 82 -15.82 -11.80 23.66
CA GLN A 82 -17.20 -11.41 23.37
C GLN A 82 -18.18 -12.59 23.20
N ASP A 83 -17.68 -13.81 22.95
CA ASP A 83 -18.49 -15.01 22.69
C ASP A 83 -18.70 -15.91 23.95
N GLN A 84 -18.69 -15.34 25.16
CA GLN A 84 -18.78 -16.10 26.43
C GLN A 84 -19.93 -15.67 27.35
#